data_AF-A0A3G2S981-F1
#
_entry.id   AF-A0A3G2S981-F1
#
_cell.length_a   1.000
_cell.length_b   1.000
_cell.length_c   1.000
_cell.angle_alpha   90.00
_cell.angle_beta   90.00
_cell.angle_gamma   90.00
#
_symmetry.space_group_name_H-M   'P 1'
#
loop_
_entity.id
_entity.type
_entity.pdbx_description
1 polymer ?
#
loop_
_entity_poly.entity_id
_entity_poly.type
_entity_poly.pdbx_seq_one_letter_code
_entity_poly.pdbx_strand_id
1 'polypeptide(L)'
;MVYSSLWGNAMDLSLLLNITDDELQKRQSASEKERSDKIQHIIVNDMDALWNKVRGITEGRVDFVLDNAGFELVTDFMLADFMLSLRGPFARASEERANDIERRIHHVLQRVSEASKMANREENPSLLVVSKLHPPSDIMAAYHRTGQRHFGENYVQELVDKASVLPDDIHWHFIGGLQSNKAKLLATVPNLYAVESIDSDKLATALEKSLAKPENTALRAYPLHVYIQVNTSGEEGKSGLPAMLAPWKNDDAQPPLLALAQRIMLECPHMRLQGLMTIGSMSNSRASQESNENPDFATLVSSRQHLMNALTQDANFLAKLSKATWWTPNGHATNVYDDLMKNQDLGLSMGMSADMQAAISMGSTNVRIGSDCFGRRTSNNEAADIRSAELGEWSKRPLVKEVVFHPKNMPWFVSDTCVPDIWRMLDQLSQPDFFSCVQDLAMEPIYRMAKRWRSHFEEGRFRLAMPDDSPLGASAGALSDYWTWPDSYETMPERAPELFSRLKTSDLVLFKGDLNYRKLTQDAQWPSSTSFSQTLGPLAGEVALVALRTCKAEVCVGLPEAQEAKLYECDDSWRTNGKWAVIQYAACTQSSRV
;
A
#
# COMPACT_ATOMS: atom_id res chain seq x y z
N MET A 1 -7.23 -9.67 2.54
CA MET A 1 -6.50 -10.79 3.18
C MET A 1 -7.42 -11.75 3.89
N VAL A 2 -8.26 -11.32 4.84
CA VAL A 2 -9.22 -12.22 5.51
C VAL A 2 -10.12 -12.97 4.52
N TYR A 3 -10.71 -12.27 3.55
CA TYR A 3 -11.51 -12.91 2.50
C TYR A 3 -10.70 -13.91 1.65
N SER A 4 -9.43 -13.62 1.35
CA SER A 4 -8.56 -14.54 0.61
C SER A 4 -8.31 -15.84 1.39
N SER A 5 -8.04 -15.73 2.70
CA SER A 5 -7.87 -16.87 3.61
C SER A 5 -9.19 -17.63 3.87
N LEU A 6 -10.33 -16.93 3.93
CA LEU A 6 -11.65 -17.56 4.03
C LEU A 6 -11.97 -18.43 2.80
N TRP A 7 -11.78 -17.86 1.61
CA TRP A 7 -12.12 -18.52 0.34
C TRP A 7 -10.99 -19.38 -0.23
N GLY A 8 -9.82 -19.46 0.40
CA GLY A 8 -8.73 -20.35 -0.01
C GLY A 8 -9.15 -21.82 -0.07
N ASN A 9 -10.08 -22.21 0.81
CA ASN A 9 -10.71 -23.54 0.88
C ASN A 9 -11.67 -23.83 -0.30
N ALA A 10 -12.02 -22.85 -1.14
CA ALA A 10 -12.80 -23.08 -2.36
C ALA A 10 -11.99 -23.87 -3.43
N MET A 11 -10.68 -24.05 -3.21
CA MET A 11 -9.76 -24.88 -4.00
C MET A 11 -9.44 -26.19 -3.25
N ASP A 12 -10.42 -26.78 -2.58
CA ASP A 12 -10.28 -28.04 -1.86
C ASP A 12 -10.02 -29.21 -2.82
N LEU A 13 -8.79 -29.75 -2.77
CA LEU A 13 -8.30 -30.81 -3.64
C LEU A 13 -9.14 -32.10 -3.55
N SER A 14 -9.82 -32.34 -2.42
CA SER A 14 -10.69 -33.52 -2.26
C SER A 14 -11.95 -33.45 -3.15
N LEU A 15 -12.38 -32.24 -3.53
CA LEU A 15 -13.51 -31.98 -4.42
C LEU A 15 -13.10 -31.80 -5.89
N LEU A 16 -11.79 -31.79 -6.20
CA LEU A 16 -11.23 -31.47 -7.51
C LEU A 16 -10.82 -32.69 -8.35
N LEU A 17 -11.17 -33.91 -7.93
CA LEU A 17 -10.72 -35.16 -8.58
C LEU A 17 -11.14 -35.28 -10.07
N ASN A 18 -12.11 -34.50 -10.55
CA ASN A 18 -12.69 -34.60 -11.90
C ASN A 18 -12.77 -33.26 -12.68
N ILE A 19 -12.10 -32.19 -12.24
CA ILE A 19 -12.15 -30.89 -12.93
C ILE A 19 -11.10 -30.81 -14.04
N THR A 20 -11.49 -30.27 -15.19
CA THR A 20 -10.59 -30.03 -16.34
C THR A 20 -9.75 -28.77 -16.15
N ASP A 21 -8.56 -28.69 -16.77
CA ASP A 21 -7.67 -27.51 -16.67
C ASP A 21 -8.36 -26.20 -17.07
N ASP A 22 -9.29 -26.25 -18.04
CA ASP A 22 -10.11 -25.10 -18.48
C ASP A 22 -11.10 -24.61 -17.41
N GLU A 23 -11.70 -25.51 -16.63
CA GLU A 23 -12.59 -25.17 -15.51
C GLU A 23 -11.81 -24.62 -14.31
N LEU A 24 -10.57 -25.08 -14.14
CA LEU A 24 -9.65 -24.59 -13.12
C LEU A 24 -9.20 -23.15 -13.44
N GLN A 25 -8.84 -22.87 -14.70
CA GLN A 25 -8.48 -21.52 -15.17
C GLN A 25 -9.63 -20.52 -15.06
N LYS A 26 -10.87 -20.91 -15.44
CA LYS A 26 -12.05 -20.05 -15.30
C LYS A 26 -12.38 -19.68 -13.85
N ARG A 27 -12.02 -20.53 -12.88
CA ARG A 27 -12.18 -20.24 -11.44
C ARG A 27 -11.03 -19.43 -10.83
N GLN A 28 -9.86 -19.41 -11.47
CA GLN A 28 -8.65 -18.73 -11.00
C GLN A 28 -8.62 -17.22 -11.34
N SER A 29 -9.34 -16.78 -12.38
CA SER A 29 -9.40 -15.37 -12.81
C SER A 29 -10.46 -14.55 -12.07
N ALA A 30 -10.27 -14.31 -10.77
CA ALA A 30 -11.23 -13.52 -10.00
C ALA A 30 -11.19 -12.01 -10.34
N SER A 31 -12.10 -11.56 -11.22
CA SER A 31 -12.37 -10.14 -11.45
C SER A 31 -12.88 -9.43 -10.18
N GLU A 32 -12.81 -8.09 -10.10
CA GLU A 32 -13.39 -7.32 -8.98
C GLU A 32 -14.88 -7.63 -8.75
N LYS A 33 -15.61 -7.94 -9.84
CA LYS A 33 -17.00 -8.35 -9.80
C LYS A 33 -17.19 -9.67 -9.06
N GLU A 34 -16.37 -10.69 -9.33
CA GLU A 34 -16.45 -11.99 -8.64
C GLU A 34 -16.05 -11.90 -7.17
N ARG A 35 -15.14 -10.99 -6.80
CA ARG A 35 -14.84 -10.70 -5.39
C ARG A 35 -16.04 -10.07 -4.67
N SER A 36 -16.73 -9.15 -5.33
CA SER A 36 -17.97 -8.55 -4.82
C SER A 36 -19.07 -9.61 -4.65
N ASP A 37 -19.24 -10.49 -5.64
CA ASP A 37 -20.22 -11.58 -5.60
C ASP A 37 -19.92 -12.57 -4.46
N LYS A 38 -18.64 -12.91 -4.20
CA LYS A 38 -18.26 -13.76 -3.06
C LYS A 38 -18.53 -13.11 -1.70
N ILE A 39 -18.43 -11.79 -1.57
CA ILE A 39 -18.78 -11.09 -0.32
C ILE A 39 -20.28 -11.25 -0.01
N GLN A 40 -21.14 -11.27 -1.04
CA GLN A 40 -22.58 -11.50 -0.87
C GLN A 40 -22.93 -12.90 -0.33
N HIS A 41 -22.02 -13.86 -0.47
CA HIS A 41 -22.19 -15.24 0.04
C HIS A 41 -21.69 -15.42 1.48
N ILE A 42 -21.27 -14.34 2.15
CA ILE A 42 -20.91 -14.38 3.57
C ILE A 42 -22.17 -14.12 4.40
N ILE A 43 -22.76 -15.16 4.96
CA ILE A 43 -24.07 -15.12 5.62
C ILE A 43 -24.02 -14.60 7.07
N VAL A 44 -22.85 -14.67 7.70
CA VAL A 44 -22.53 -13.98 8.97
C VAL A 44 -21.17 -13.32 8.80
N ASN A 45 -21.09 -12.00 9.01
CA ASN A 45 -19.89 -11.23 8.72
C ASN A 45 -19.50 -10.30 9.89
N ASP A 46 -18.74 -10.83 10.84
CA ASP A 46 -18.23 -10.08 11.99
C ASP A 46 -16.90 -9.35 11.70
N MET A 47 -16.62 -9.03 10.43
CA MET A 47 -15.33 -8.43 10.03
C MET A 47 -15.06 -7.09 10.72
N ASP A 48 -16.07 -6.25 10.95
CA ASP A 48 -15.88 -4.98 11.67
C ASP A 48 -15.49 -5.21 13.14
N ALA A 49 -16.14 -6.17 13.81
CA ALA A 49 -15.83 -6.52 15.19
C ALA A 49 -14.43 -7.14 15.30
N LEU A 50 -14.09 -8.06 14.39
CA LEU A 50 -12.75 -8.62 14.26
C LEU A 50 -11.70 -7.55 14.03
N TRP A 51 -11.96 -6.60 13.12
CA TRP A 51 -11.02 -5.52 12.81
C TRP A 51 -10.83 -4.55 13.98
N ASN A 52 -11.89 -4.29 14.76
CA ASN A 52 -11.78 -3.53 16.01
C ASN A 52 -10.88 -4.24 17.02
N LYS A 53 -11.01 -5.56 17.15
CA LYS A 53 -10.12 -6.36 18.02
C LYS A 53 -8.67 -6.29 17.57
N VAL A 54 -8.39 -6.53 16.28
CA VAL A 54 -7.03 -6.51 15.74
C VAL A 54 -6.36 -5.15 15.95
N ARG A 55 -7.10 -4.06 15.75
CA ARG A 55 -6.61 -2.68 15.97
C ARG A 55 -6.26 -2.37 17.42
N GLY A 56 -6.83 -3.09 18.38
CA GLY A 56 -6.53 -2.96 19.80
C GLY A 56 -5.32 -3.78 20.26
N ILE A 57 -4.75 -4.64 19.42
CA ILE A 57 -3.60 -5.47 19.78
C ILE A 57 -2.34 -4.59 19.78
N THR A 58 -1.48 -4.75 20.78
CA THR A 58 -0.16 -4.08 20.81
C THR A 58 0.92 -5.10 21.12
N GLU A 59 1.86 -5.30 20.20
CA GLU A 59 2.93 -6.31 20.30
C GLU A 59 2.39 -7.69 20.71
N GLY A 60 1.24 -8.06 20.14
CA GLY A 60 0.49 -9.23 20.54
C GLY A 60 0.82 -10.49 19.76
N ARG A 61 0.24 -11.60 20.20
CA ARG A 61 0.36 -12.92 19.57
C ARG A 61 -0.95 -13.32 18.92
N VAL A 62 -0.88 -13.77 17.67
CA VAL A 62 -2.04 -14.32 16.96
C VAL A 62 -1.78 -15.79 16.65
N ASP A 63 -2.76 -16.65 16.90
CA ASP A 63 -2.65 -18.08 16.68
C ASP A 63 -3.54 -18.50 15.51
N PHE A 64 -3.07 -19.41 14.65
CA PHE A 64 -3.80 -19.99 13.54
C PHE A 64 -3.97 -21.49 13.77
N VAL A 65 -5.19 -21.96 13.93
CA VAL A 65 -5.55 -23.38 13.89
C VAL A 65 -5.82 -23.73 12.43
N LEU A 66 -4.85 -24.40 11.81
CA LEU A 66 -4.84 -24.69 10.38
C LEU A 66 -5.84 -25.81 10.04
N ASP A 67 -6.36 -25.75 8.80
CA ASP A 67 -7.22 -26.78 8.21
C ASP A 67 -6.45 -27.46 7.08
N ASN A 68 -6.57 -27.00 5.83
CA ASN A 68 -5.99 -27.69 4.68
C ASN A 68 -4.64 -27.13 4.20
N ALA A 69 -3.77 -28.05 3.77
CA ALA A 69 -2.54 -27.76 3.05
C ALA A 69 -2.84 -27.24 1.62
N GLY A 70 -1.78 -26.92 0.87
CA GLY A 70 -1.92 -26.43 -0.50
C GLY A 70 -2.27 -24.94 -0.58
N PHE A 71 -3.20 -24.57 -1.45
CA PHE A 71 -3.50 -23.14 -1.70
C PHE A 71 -4.08 -22.43 -0.47
N GLU A 72 -4.88 -23.12 0.35
CA GLU A 72 -5.41 -22.56 1.59
C GLU A 72 -4.27 -22.15 2.55
N LEU A 73 -3.29 -23.03 2.75
CA LEU A 73 -2.11 -22.75 3.57
C LEU A 73 -1.31 -21.52 3.08
N VAL A 74 -1.18 -21.35 1.76
CA VAL A 74 -0.55 -20.16 1.16
C VAL A 74 -1.33 -18.89 1.56
N THR A 75 -2.66 -18.91 1.43
CA THR A 75 -3.49 -17.76 1.78
C THR A 75 -3.50 -17.45 3.28
N ASP A 76 -3.32 -18.46 4.13
CA ASP A 76 -3.20 -18.30 5.57
C ASP A 76 -1.88 -17.63 5.95
N PHE A 77 -0.78 -18.02 5.30
CA PHE A 77 0.52 -17.38 5.48
C PHE A 77 0.52 -15.93 4.96
N MET A 78 -0.21 -15.64 3.87
CA MET A 78 -0.43 -14.27 3.41
C MET A 78 -1.18 -13.42 4.45
N LEU A 79 -2.21 -13.98 5.10
CA LEU A 79 -2.92 -13.27 6.17
C LEU A 79 -2.01 -13.06 7.39
N ALA A 80 -1.24 -14.07 7.79
CA ALA A 80 -0.29 -13.98 8.89
C ALA A 80 0.82 -12.92 8.64
N ASP A 81 1.40 -12.91 7.45
CA ASP A 81 2.43 -11.93 7.04
C ASP A 81 1.85 -10.50 6.98
N PHE A 82 0.60 -10.37 6.52
CA PHE A 82 -0.13 -9.10 6.60
C PHE A 82 -0.35 -8.66 8.04
N MET A 83 -0.74 -9.55 8.96
CA MET A 83 -0.91 -9.21 10.38
C MET A 83 0.41 -8.73 11.01
N LEU A 84 1.53 -9.36 10.69
CA LEU A 84 2.86 -8.94 11.12
C LEU A 84 3.31 -7.58 10.56
N SER A 85 2.70 -7.12 9.45
CA SER A 85 2.99 -5.80 8.87
C SER A 85 2.15 -4.69 9.48
N LEU A 86 1.07 -5.01 10.21
CA LEU A 86 0.24 -4.02 10.88
C LEU A 86 1.02 -3.30 11.99
N ARG A 87 0.81 -1.99 12.08
CA ARG A 87 1.40 -1.10 13.10
C ARG A 87 0.29 -0.42 13.90
N GLY A 88 0.66 0.15 15.05
CA GLY A 88 -0.20 0.81 16.04
C GLY A 88 -1.34 1.66 15.47
N PRO A 89 -2.36 2.01 16.27
CA PRO A 89 -3.45 2.85 15.81
C PRO A 89 -2.89 4.17 15.26
N PHE A 90 -2.93 4.31 13.94
CA PHE A 90 -2.58 5.55 13.27
C PHE A 90 -3.70 6.55 13.54
N ALA A 91 -3.36 7.73 14.05
CA ALA A 91 -4.32 8.80 14.25
C ALA A 91 -5.14 9.02 12.97
N ARG A 92 -6.46 9.07 13.11
CA ARG A 92 -7.37 9.27 11.97
C ARG A 92 -8.02 10.63 12.08
N ALA A 93 -8.17 11.28 10.93
CA ALA A 93 -9.05 12.43 10.82
C ALA A 93 -10.46 12.02 11.30
N SER A 94 -11.16 12.93 11.97
CA SER A 94 -12.57 12.70 12.28
C SER A 94 -13.36 12.45 11.00
N GLU A 95 -14.48 11.73 11.08
CA GLU A 95 -15.29 11.43 9.89
C GLU A 95 -15.74 12.71 9.17
N GLU A 96 -16.09 13.75 9.93
CA GLU A 96 -16.40 15.08 9.40
C GLU A 96 -15.21 15.68 8.62
N ARG A 97 -14.00 15.60 9.19
CA ARG A 97 -12.78 16.10 8.55
C ARG A 97 -12.44 15.30 7.28
N ALA A 98 -12.54 13.98 7.34
CA ALA A 98 -12.31 13.10 6.20
C ALA A 98 -13.29 13.41 5.04
N ASN A 99 -14.58 13.59 5.34
CA ASN A 99 -15.60 13.95 4.36
C ASN A 99 -15.38 15.35 3.76
N ASP A 100 -14.90 16.32 4.55
CA ASP A 100 -14.53 17.66 4.04
C ASP A 100 -13.36 17.56 3.04
N ILE A 101 -12.31 16.81 3.37
CA ILE A 101 -11.14 16.60 2.50
C ILE A 101 -11.55 15.90 1.20
N GLU A 102 -12.35 14.83 1.28
CA GLU A 102 -12.84 14.10 0.12
C GLU A 102 -13.61 15.03 -0.84
N ARG A 103 -14.61 15.75 -0.32
CA ARG A 103 -15.40 16.70 -1.10
C ARG A 103 -14.53 17.77 -1.77
N ARG A 104 -13.56 18.31 -1.02
CA ARG A 104 -12.64 19.34 -1.50
C ARG A 104 -11.78 18.86 -2.66
N ILE A 105 -11.17 17.69 -2.54
CA ILE A 105 -10.32 17.11 -3.59
C ILE A 105 -11.15 16.78 -4.82
N HIS A 106 -12.34 16.17 -4.67
CA HIS A 106 -13.24 15.91 -5.81
C HIS A 106 -13.64 17.20 -6.53
N HIS A 107 -13.92 18.28 -5.78
CA HIS A 107 -14.21 19.58 -6.38
C HIS A 107 -13.00 20.17 -7.14
N VAL A 108 -11.78 20.00 -6.63
CA VAL A 108 -10.56 20.42 -7.35
C VAL A 108 -10.36 19.60 -8.62
N LEU A 109 -10.53 18.28 -8.57
CA LEU A 109 -10.43 17.40 -9.75
C LEU A 109 -11.47 17.77 -10.82
N GLN A 110 -12.69 18.11 -10.42
CA GLN A 110 -13.72 18.61 -11.33
C GLN A 110 -13.27 19.91 -12.00
N ARG A 111 -12.77 20.89 -11.24
CA ARG A 111 -12.26 22.16 -11.78
C ARG A 111 -11.08 21.95 -12.74
N VAL A 112 -10.19 21.00 -12.45
CA VAL A 112 -9.10 20.62 -13.36
C VAL A 112 -9.69 20.07 -14.67
N SER A 113 -10.66 19.16 -14.60
CA SER A 113 -11.29 18.60 -15.80
C SER A 113 -12.02 19.65 -16.64
N GLU A 114 -12.74 20.58 -16.00
CA GLU A 114 -13.43 21.67 -16.68
C GLU A 114 -12.44 22.61 -17.37
N ALA A 115 -11.37 23.01 -16.67
CA ALA A 115 -10.33 23.85 -17.25
C ALA A 115 -9.62 23.18 -18.44
N SER A 116 -9.32 21.89 -18.36
CA SER A 116 -8.72 21.13 -19.47
C SER A 116 -9.64 21.07 -20.68
N LYS A 117 -10.95 20.84 -20.47
CA LYS A 117 -11.96 20.86 -21.54
C LYS A 117 -12.06 22.23 -22.21
N MET A 118 -12.09 23.31 -21.41
CA MET A 118 -12.09 24.68 -21.94
C MET A 118 -10.82 25.01 -22.74
N ALA A 119 -9.69 24.43 -22.35
CA ALA A 119 -8.42 24.55 -23.05
C ALA A 119 -8.26 23.56 -24.24
N ASN A 120 -9.29 22.78 -24.58
CA ASN A 120 -9.26 21.74 -25.62
C ASN A 120 -8.10 20.74 -25.46
N ARG A 121 -7.80 20.35 -24.22
CA ARG A 121 -6.79 19.33 -23.92
C ARG A 121 -7.39 17.93 -23.96
N GLU A 122 -6.65 16.99 -24.54
CA GLU A 122 -6.99 15.56 -24.49
C GLU A 122 -6.78 14.98 -23.09
N GLU A 123 -5.73 15.42 -22.39
CA GLU A 123 -5.36 14.94 -21.07
C GLU A 123 -5.39 16.04 -20.00
N ASN A 124 -5.87 15.66 -18.81
CA ASN A 124 -5.81 16.48 -17.63
C ASN A 124 -4.38 16.54 -17.08
N PRO A 125 -3.93 17.70 -16.58
CA PRO A 125 -2.69 17.75 -15.81
C PRO A 125 -2.82 16.98 -14.51
N SER A 126 -1.69 16.48 -14.03
CA SER A 126 -1.59 15.81 -12.73
C SER A 126 -1.88 16.79 -11.59
N LEU A 127 -2.74 16.38 -10.67
CA LEU A 127 -3.02 17.12 -9.45
C LEU A 127 -2.01 16.73 -8.36
N LEU A 128 -1.11 17.66 -8.01
CA LEU A 128 -0.25 17.55 -6.85
C LEU A 128 -0.95 18.18 -5.63
N VAL A 129 -1.34 17.34 -4.66
CA VAL A 129 -2.00 17.81 -3.44
C VAL A 129 -0.96 18.25 -2.41
N VAL A 130 -0.91 19.55 -2.12
CA VAL A 130 0.11 20.15 -1.23
C VAL A 130 -0.33 20.01 0.22
N SER A 131 0.31 19.11 0.96
CA SER A 131 -0.05 18.69 2.33
C SER A 131 0.78 19.34 3.44
N LYS A 132 1.62 20.32 3.12
CA LYS A 132 2.41 21.04 4.13
C LYS A 132 1.55 21.57 5.27
N LEU A 133 2.04 21.41 6.49
CA LEU A 133 1.38 21.79 7.74
C LEU A 133 0.08 21.01 8.05
N HIS A 134 -0.29 20.01 7.25
CA HIS A 134 -1.37 19.09 7.57
C HIS A 134 -0.82 17.80 8.16
N PRO A 135 -1.50 17.20 9.15
CA PRO A 135 -1.01 16.01 9.82
C PRO A 135 -1.09 14.75 8.93
N PRO A 136 -0.34 13.68 9.25
CA PRO A 136 -0.43 12.40 8.55
C PRO A 136 -1.87 11.86 8.42
N SER A 137 -2.73 12.06 9.42
CA SER A 137 -4.14 11.66 9.41
C SER A 137 -4.97 12.27 8.27
N ASP A 138 -4.77 13.55 7.97
CA ASP A 138 -5.42 14.26 6.84
C ASP A 138 -4.97 13.66 5.50
N ILE A 139 -3.69 13.33 5.37
CA ILE A 139 -3.10 12.75 4.16
C ILE A 139 -3.66 11.35 3.92
N MET A 140 -3.79 10.56 4.99
CA MET A 140 -4.39 9.23 4.93
C MET A 140 -5.88 9.29 4.53
N ALA A 141 -6.62 10.31 5.00
CA ALA A 141 -8.00 10.55 4.57
C ALA A 141 -8.07 10.85 3.06
N ALA A 142 -7.22 11.75 2.55
CA ALA A 142 -7.12 12.01 1.11
C ALA A 142 -6.76 10.74 0.33
N TYR A 143 -5.76 9.98 0.78
CA TYR A 143 -5.28 8.75 0.15
C TYR A 143 -6.38 7.69 0.00
N HIS A 144 -7.12 7.41 1.09
CA HIS A 144 -8.14 6.36 1.10
C HIS A 144 -9.45 6.77 0.43
N ARG A 145 -9.89 8.02 0.62
CA ARG A 145 -11.21 8.48 0.16
C ARG A 145 -11.23 8.86 -1.32
N THR A 146 -10.09 9.29 -1.87
CA THR A 146 -10.03 9.86 -3.23
C THR A 146 -9.07 9.14 -4.18
N GLY A 147 -8.27 8.20 -3.66
CA GLY A 147 -7.22 7.54 -4.45
C GLY A 147 -6.00 8.44 -4.72
N GLN A 148 -5.89 9.62 -4.10
CA GLN A 148 -4.74 10.50 -4.27
C GLN A 148 -3.43 9.78 -3.91
N ARG A 149 -2.41 9.95 -4.77
CA ARG A 149 -1.06 9.40 -4.55
C ARG A 149 0.04 10.44 -4.58
N HIS A 150 -0.13 11.53 -5.31
CA HIS A 150 0.88 12.58 -5.42
C HIS A 150 0.70 13.65 -4.34
N PHE A 151 1.65 13.76 -3.42
CA PHE A 151 1.61 14.73 -2.32
C PHE A 151 2.84 15.64 -2.30
N GLY A 152 2.61 16.95 -2.13
CA GLY A 152 3.65 17.98 -2.15
C GLY A 152 3.99 18.49 -0.75
N GLU A 153 5.27 18.48 -0.39
CA GLU A 153 5.77 18.99 0.89
C GLU A 153 6.83 20.08 0.71
N ASN A 154 6.86 21.03 1.65
CA ASN A 154 7.78 22.17 1.60
C ASN A 154 8.95 22.05 2.59
N TYR A 155 8.84 21.20 3.61
CA TYR A 155 9.83 21.08 4.68
C TYR A 155 10.39 19.66 4.71
N VAL A 156 11.72 19.53 4.62
CA VAL A 156 12.37 18.20 4.48
C VAL A 156 12.06 17.29 5.67
N GLN A 157 12.10 17.82 6.90
CA GLN A 157 11.82 17.02 8.09
C GLN A 157 10.37 16.54 8.10
N GLU A 158 9.42 17.41 7.74
CA GLU A 158 8.00 17.06 7.68
C GLU A 158 7.72 15.96 6.64
N LEU A 159 8.34 16.05 5.45
CA LEU A 159 8.24 15.00 4.42
C LEU A 159 8.77 13.67 4.95
N VAL A 160 9.97 13.66 5.54
CA VAL A 160 10.61 12.44 6.06
C VAL A 160 9.76 11.81 7.16
N ASP A 161 9.28 12.61 8.10
CA ASP A 161 8.43 12.17 9.19
C ASP A 161 7.15 11.50 8.64
N LYS A 162 6.46 12.18 7.70
CA LYS A 162 5.24 11.68 7.05
C LYS A 162 5.48 10.41 6.24
N ALA A 163 6.53 10.39 5.42
CA ALA A 163 6.88 9.23 4.61
C ALA A 163 7.24 8.00 5.45
N SER A 164 7.70 8.18 6.69
CA SER A 164 8.03 7.06 7.58
C SER A 164 6.82 6.32 8.15
N VAL A 165 5.61 6.91 8.06
CA VAL A 165 4.39 6.40 8.69
C VAL A 165 3.22 6.20 7.73
N LEU A 166 3.32 6.76 6.52
CA LEU A 166 2.31 6.69 5.47
C LEU A 166 2.64 5.60 4.43
N PRO A 167 1.68 5.16 3.60
CA PRO A 167 1.88 4.09 2.64
C PRO A 167 3.04 4.34 1.66
N ASP A 168 3.81 3.29 1.38
CA ASP A 168 4.99 3.35 0.51
C ASP A 168 4.65 3.63 -0.97
N ASP A 169 3.40 3.46 -1.39
CA ASP A 169 2.93 3.76 -2.75
C ASP A 169 2.56 5.24 -2.96
N ILE A 170 2.71 6.09 -1.94
CA ILE A 170 2.62 7.54 -2.10
C ILE A 170 3.81 8.06 -2.92
N HIS A 171 3.54 8.95 -3.88
CA HIS A 171 4.53 9.69 -4.63
C HIS A 171 4.79 11.05 -3.97
N TRP A 172 5.87 11.15 -3.20
CA TRP A 172 6.23 12.41 -2.55
C TRP A 172 6.95 13.37 -3.50
N HIS A 173 6.48 14.61 -3.54
CA HIS A 173 7.13 15.71 -4.24
C HIS A 173 7.67 16.71 -3.22
N PHE A 174 8.97 16.98 -3.26
CA PHE A 174 9.52 18.10 -2.51
C PHE A 174 9.47 19.37 -3.38
N ILE A 175 8.70 20.36 -2.93
CA ILE A 175 8.42 21.60 -3.68
C ILE A 175 8.85 22.88 -2.93
N GLY A 176 9.45 22.73 -1.75
CA GLY A 176 10.02 23.84 -0.97
C GLY A 176 11.43 24.20 -1.42
N GLY A 177 12.01 25.27 -0.87
CA GLY A 177 13.42 25.60 -1.13
C GLY A 177 14.36 24.57 -0.50
N LEU A 178 15.10 23.81 -1.33
CA LEU A 178 16.00 22.76 -0.85
C LEU A 178 17.40 23.30 -0.58
N GLN A 179 17.82 23.24 0.68
CA GLN A 179 19.21 23.53 1.05
C GLN A 179 20.10 22.30 0.76
N SER A 180 21.31 22.51 0.21
CA SER A 180 22.19 21.40 -0.21
C SER A 180 22.57 20.45 0.93
N ASN A 181 22.65 20.93 2.18
CA ASN A 181 22.93 20.10 3.36
C ASN A 181 21.76 19.18 3.76
N LYS A 182 20.53 19.50 3.34
CA LYS A 182 19.32 18.70 3.59
C LYS A 182 19.06 17.65 2.50
N ALA A 183 19.75 17.74 1.35
CA ALA A 183 19.65 16.75 0.28
C ALA A 183 19.97 15.32 0.76
N LYS A 184 20.94 15.16 1.69
CA LYS A 184 21.27 13.85 2.28
C LYS A 184 20.09 13.20 2.98
N LEU A 185 19.33 13.99 3.76
CA LEU A 185 18.18 13.49 4.51
C LEU A 185 17.01 13.22 3.58
N LEU A 186 16.76 14.11 2.61
CA LEU A 186 15.68 13.91 1.65
C LEU A 186 15.87 12.65 0.80
N ALA A 187 17.12 12.33 0.43
CA ALA A 187 17.46 11.14 -0.36
C ALA A 187 17.22 9.80 0.36
N THR A 188 16.98 9.78 1.68
CA THR A 188 16.69 8.54 2.42
C THR A 188 15.23 8.10 2.30
N VAL A 189 14.37 8.90 1.67
CA VAL A 189 12.94 8.60 1.51
C VAL A 189 12.75 7.70 0.28
N PRO A 190 12.34 6.42 0.46
CA PRO A 190 12.30 5.44 -0.63
C PRO A 190 11.39 5.86 -1.79
N ASN A 191 10.20 6.36 -1.44
CA ASN A 191 9.14 6.79 -2.34
C ASN A 191 9.13 8.31 -2.59
N LEU A 192 10.29 8.96 -2.45
CA LEU A 192 10.49 10.32 -2.97
C LEU A 192 10.42 10.28 -4.49
N TYR A 193 9.31 10.76 -5.04
CA TYR A 193 9.01 10.71 -6.45
C TYR A 193 9.70 11.84 -7.21
N ALA A 194 9.55 13.08 -6.73
CA ALA A 194 10.11 14.26 -7.41
C ALA A 194 10.69 15.32 -6.47
N VAL A 195 11.67 16.08 -6.97
CA VAL A 195 12.12 17.35 -6.39
C VAL A 195 11.93 18.45 -7.42
N GLU A 196 11.02 19.38 -7.16
CA GLU A 196 10.62 20.39 -8.16
C GLU A 196 11.35 21.73 -8.01
N SER A 197 12.26 21.83 -7.06
CA SER A 197 12.90 23.07 -6.62
C SER A 197 14.40 23.12 -6.95
N ILE A 198 14.87 22.43 -8.00
CA ILE A 198 16.29 22.43 -8.35
C ILE A 198 16.63 23.76 -9.01
N ASP A 199 17.48 24.58 -8.38
CA ASP A 199 17.79 25.94 -8.85
C ASP A 199 19.29 26.21 -9.02
N SER A 200 20.14 25.22 -8.77
CA SER A 200 21.58 25.42 -8.80
C SER A 200 22.36 24.13 -9.02
N ASP A 201 23.53 24.30 -9.61
CA ASP A 201 24.54 23.27 -9.84
C ASP A 201 24.95 22.55 -8.54
N LYS A 202 25.19 23.34 -7.49
CA LYS A 202 25.58 22.87 -6.17
C LYS A 202 24.50 21.95 -5.57
N LEU A 203 23.23 22.29 -5.77
CA LEU A 203 22.12 21.50 -5.26
C LEU A 203 21.98 20.18 -6.04
N ALA A 204 22.01 20.23 -7.37
CA ALA A 204 21.97 19.04 -8.22
C ALA A 204 23.11 18.06 -7.88
N THR A 205 24.33 18.58 -7.72
CA THR A 205 25.50 17.77 -7.33
C THR A 205 25.35 17.14 -5.94
N ALA A 206 24.85 17.90 -4.96
CA ALA A 206 24.65 17.39 -3.60
C ALA A 206 23.58 16.29 -3.53
N LEU A 207 22.51 16.43 -4.34
CA LEU A 207 21.43 15.46 -4.43
C LEU A 207 21.88 14.18 -5.15
N GLU A 208 22.53 14.29 -6.31
CA GLU A 208 23.12 13.17 -7.04
C GLU A 208 24.07 12.35 -6.15
N LYS A 209 25.01 13.04 -5.48
CA LYS A 209 25.96 12.38 -4.56
C LYS A 209 25.26 11.64 -3.42
N SER A 210 24.10 12.12 -2.98
CA SER A 210 23.33 11.45 -1.92
C SER A 210 22.56 10.26 -2.47
N LEU A 211 21.96 10.37 -3.66
CA LEU A 211 21.22 9.29 -4.33
C LEU A 211 22.11 8.13 -4.78
N ALA A 212 23.34 8.43 -5.22
CA ALA A 212 24.31 7.44 -5.71
C ALA A 212 24.90 6.53 -4.61
N LYS A 213 24.55 6.76 -3.34
CA LYS A 213 25.01 5.91 -2.24
C LYS A 213 24.24 4.58 -2.25
N PRO A 214 24.91 3.42 -2.16
CA PRO A 214 24.26 2.11 -2.26
C PRO A 214 23.06 1.95 -1.32
N GLU A 215 23.14 2.48 -0.09
CA GLU A 215 22.05 2.43 0.88
C GLU A 215 20.79 3.19 0.44
N ASN A 216 20.92 4.24 -0.37
CA ASN A 216 19.79 5.00 -0.91
C ASN A 216 19.34 4.44 -2.25
N THR A 217 20.28 3.99 -3.08
CA THR A 217 20.01 3.38 -4.38
C THR A 217 19.16 2.11 -4.23
N ALA A 218 19.46 1.28 -3.22
CA ALA A 218 18.73 0.04 -2.93
C ALA A 218 17.28 0.25 -2.49
N LEU A 219 16.91 1.46 -2.03
CA LEU A 219 15.56 1.78 -1.57
C LEU A 219 14.62 2.17 -2.70
N ARG A 220 15.14 2.47 -3.89
CA ARG A 220 14.37 3.15 -4.94
C ARG A 220 13.94 2.20 -6.05
N ALA A 221 12.69 2.34 -6.47
CA ALA A 221 12.13 1.63 -7.61
C ALA A 221 12.37 2.37 -8.96
N TYR A 222 12.76 3.64 -8.92
CA TYR A 222 12.99 4.46 -10.12
C TYR A 222 13.91 5.66 -9.79
N PRO A 223 14.60 6.22 -10.81
CA PRO A 223 15.41 7.42 -10.62
C PRO A 223 14.57 8.59 -10.12
N LEU A 224 15.20 9.54 -9.42
CA LEU A 224 14.48 10.69 -8.88
C LEU A 224 14.08 11.65 -10.00
N HIS A 225 12.78 11.95 -10.11
CA HIS A 225 12.31 12.97 -11.03
C HIS A 225 12.69 14.36 -10.52
N VAL A 226 13.14 15.25 -11.40
CA VAL A 226 13.50 16.61 -11.02
C VAL A 226 12.91 17.65 -11.96
N TYR A 227 12.52 18.79 -11.39
CA TYR A 227 12.17 19.99 -12.16
C TYR A 227 13.16 21.10 -11.80
N ILE A 228 13.53 21.89 -12.81
CA ILE A 228 14.35 23.08 -12.60
C ILE A 228 13.43 24.25 -12.27
N GLN A 229 13.65 24.89 -11.12
CA GLN A 229 12.89 26.06 -10.73
C GLN A 229 13.39 27.30 -11.48
N VAL A 230 12.47 28.01 -12.14
CA VAL A 230 12.75 29.21 -12.91
C VAL A 230 12.06 30.41 -12.27
N ASN A 231 12.82 31.49 -12.04
CA ASN A 231 12.28 32.77 -11.64
C ASN A 231 11.71 33.50 -12.86
N THR A 232 10.39 33.46 -13.01
CA THR A 232 9.64 34.10 -14.11
C THR A 232 9.19 35.53 -13.78
N SER A 233 9.30 35.92 -12.51
CA SER A 233 8.73 37.19 -12.02
C SER A 233 9.60 38.42 -12.29
N GLY A 234 10.87 38.21 -12.64
CA GLY A 234 11.84 39.29 -12.87
C GLY A 234 12.31 40.02 -11.61
N GLU A 235 11.79 39.70 -10.42
CA GLU A 235 12.22 40.29 -9.16
C GLU A 235 13.54 39.67 -8.68
N GLU A 236 14.53 40.53 -8.39
CA GLU A 236 15.79 40.11 -7.78
C GLU A 236 15.56 39.53 -6.37
N GLY A 237 16.21 38.39 -6.07
CA GLY A 237 16.14 37.74 -4.76
C GLY A 237 15.06 36.66 -4.60
N LYS A 238 14.17 36.46 -5.57
CA LYS A 238 13.30 35.27 -5.61
C LYS A 238 14.07 34.03 -6.06
N SER A 239 13.67 32.87 -5.53
CA SER A 239 14.31 31.58 -5.82
C SER A 239 14.06 31.09 -7.24
N GLY A 240 15.01 30.33 -7.77
CA GLY A 240 15.01 29.83 -9.15
C GLY A 240 16.05 30.50 -10.03
N LEU A 241 16.39 29.83 -11.14
CA LEU A 241 17.29 30.36 -12.15
C LEU A 241 16.63 31.44 -13.01
N PRO A 242 17.40 32.36 -13.61
CA PRO A 242 16.87 33.30 -14.60
C PRO A 242 16.17 32.58 -15.76
N ALA A 243 15.02 33.11 -16.15
CA ALA A 243 14.29 32.68 -17.34
C ALA A 243 15.10 32.90 -18.62
N MET A 244 14.86 32.06 -19.65
CA MET A 244 15.41 32.27 -20.98
C MET A 244 14.45 33.16 -21.76
N LEU A 245 14.84 34.41 -21.99
CA LEU A 245 14.01 35.42 -22.67
C LEU A 245 14.25 35.48 -24.19
N ALA A 246 15.30 34.81 -24.68
CA ALA A 246 15.63 34.75 -26.09
C ALA A 246 16.26 33.39 -26.44
N PRO A 247 16.21 32.97 -27.72
CA PRO A 247 16.95 31.80 -28.19
C PRO A 247 18.45 31.99 -27.96
N TRP A 248 19.11 30.97 -27.43
CA TRP A 248 20.57 30.95 -27.30
C TRP A 248 21.24 30.63 -28.64
N LYS A 249 22.37 31.29 -28.91
CA LYS A 249 23.26 31.00 -30.03
C LYS A 249 24.60 30.52 -29.48
N ASN A 250 25.25 29.57 -30.14
CA ASN A 250 26.49 28.94 -29.64
C ASN A 250 27.64 29.92 -29.31
N ASP A 251 27.63 31.13 -29.89
CA ASP A 251 28.64 32.16 -29.64
C ASP A 251 28.35 33.04 -28.42
N ASP A 252 27.12 32.98 -27.87
CA ASP A 252 26.71 33.75 -26.69
C ASP A 252 27.06 33.01 -25.38
N ALA A 253 27.21 33.77 -24.29
CA ALA A 253 27.38 33.19 -22.96
C ALA A 253 26.23 32.22 -22.64
N GLN A 254 26.59 30.99 -22.23
CA GLN A 254 25.61 29.94 -21.99
C GLN A 254 24.63 30.32 -20.87
N PRO A 255 23.30 30.26 -21.10
CA PRO A 255 22.31 30.55 -20.07
C PRO A 255 22.42 29.58 -18.88
N PRO A 256 22.29 30.05 -17.62
CA PRO A 256 22.36 29.18 -16.44
C PRO A 256 21.35 28.02 -16.47
N LEU A 257 20.15 28.26 -17.01
CA LEU A 257 19.12 27.24 -17.17
C LEU A 257 19.57 26.11 -18.10
N LEU A 258 20.17 26.46 -19.25
CA LEU A 258 20.72 25.49 -20.20
C LEU A 258 21.87 24.71 -19.58
N ALA A 259 22.80 25.39 -18.94
CA ALA A 259 23.95 24.76 -18.28
C ALA A 259 23.50 23.72 -17.23
N LEU A 260 22.54 24.07 -16.38
CA LEU A 260 22.02 23.16 -15.35
C LEU A 260 21.25 21.98 -15.96
N ALA A 261 20.43 22.22 -16.97
CA ALA A 261 19.71 21.15 -17.67
C ALA A 261 20.68 20.14 -18.30
N GLN A 262 21.68 20.63 -19.06
CA GLN A 262 22.70 19.77 -19.66
C GLN A 262 23.44 18.95 -18.60
N ARG A 263 23.79 19.57 -17.48
CA ARG A 263 24.46 18.86 -16.39
C ARG A 263 23.60 17.75 -15.80
N ILE A 264 22.34 18.02 -15.45
CA ILE A 264 21.45 16.99 -14.89
C ILE A 264 21.31 15.83 -15.88
N MET A 265 21.19 16.14 -17.17
CA MET A 265 21.00 15.11 -18.20
C MET A 265 22.24 14.26 -18.44
N LEU A 266 23.45 14.83 -18.32
CA LEU A 266 24.72 14.14 -18.63
C LEU A 266 25.44 13.56 -17.41
N GLU A 267 25.35 14.22 -16.26
CA GLU A 267 26.22 13.95 -15.10
C GLU A 267 25.46 13.44 -13.86
N CYS A 268 24.13 13.37 -13.91
CA CYS A 268 23.30 12.94 -12.77
C CYS A 268 22.49 11.68 -13.10
N PRO A 269 23.14 10.49 -13.16
CA PRO A 269 22.50 9.25 -13.60
C PRO A 269 21.33 8.79 -12.72
N HIS A 270 21.27 9.22 -11.44
CA HIS A 270 20.19 8.87 -10.52
C HIS A 270 19.02 9.87 -10.55
N MET A 271 19.13 10.94 -11.33
CA MET A 271 18.07 11.93 -11.54
C MET A 271 17.52 11.89 -12.97
N ARG A 272 16.28 12.33 -13.15
CA ARG A 272 15.62 12.49 -14.45
C ARG A 272 14.98 13.85 -14.54
N LEU A 273 15.48 14.69 -15.44
CA LEU A 273 14.85 15.97 -15.74
C LEU A 273 13.47 15.72 -16.36
N GLN A 274 12.43 16.12 -15.65
CA GLN A 274 11.04 16.00 -16.10
C GLN A 274 10.50 17.31 -16.67
N GLY A 275 10.96 18.45 -16.18
CA GLY A 275 10.34 19.71 -16.56
C GLY A 275 10.92 20.95 -15.91
N LEU A 276 10.21 22.05 -16.10
CA LEU A 276 10.44 23.33 -15.45
C LEU A 276 9.35 23.60 -14.43
N MET A 277 9.70 24.32 -13.36
CA MET A 277 8.77 24.72 -12.31
C MET A 277 8.83 26.22 -12.10
N THR A 278 7.68 26.86 -11.86
CA THR A 278 7.67 28.22 -11.31
C THR A 278 6.62 28.40 -10.23
N ILE A 279 6.91 29.32 -9.31
CA ILE A 279 5.97 29.82 -8.30
C ILE A 279 5.22 31.05 -8.83
N GLY A 280 5.78 31.77 -9.81
CA GLY A 280 5.24 33.02 -10.33
C GLY A 280 5.24 34.15 -9.29
N SER A 281 4.52 35.24 -9.59
CA SER A 281 4.29 36.34 -8.66
C SER A 281 2.84 36.37 -8.17
N MET A 282 2.65 36.72 -6.90
CA MET A 282 1.33 36.78 -6.28
C MET A 282 0.41 37.83 -6.93
N SER A 283 0.97 38.92 -7.45
CA SER A 283 0.25 39.95 -8.19
C SER A 283 -0.33 39.39 -9.49
N ASN A 284 0.48 38.67 -10.27
CA ASN A 284 0.05 38.09 -11.54
C ASN A 284 -0.95 36.96 -11.33
N SER A 285 -0.77 36.13 -10.31
CA SER A 285 -1.75 35.10 -9.93
C SER A 285 -3.13 35.68 -9.66
N ARG A 286 -3.21 36.82 -8.95
CA ARG A 286 -4.49 37.49 -8.68
C ARG A 286 -5.11 38.09 -9.94
N ALA A 287 -4.31 38.76 -10.76
CA ALA A 287 -4.79 39.37 -12.01
C ALA A 287 -5.32 38.32 -13.01
N SER A 288 -4.71 37.13 -13.04
CA SER A 288 -5.11 36.05 -13.96
C SER A 288 -6.51 35.49 -13.72
N GLN A 289 -7.14 35.78 -12.58
CA GLN A 289 -8.53 35.37 -12.29
C GLN A 289 -9.56 36.08 -13.18
N GLU A 290 -9.21 37.27 -13.69
CA GLU A 290 -10.10 38.07 -14.54
C GLU A 290 -9.80 37.90 -16.03
N SER A 291 -8.53 37.73 -16.40
CA SER A 291 -8.07 37.69 -17.79
C SER A 291 -7.74 36.30 -18.34
N ASN A 292 -7.62 35.27 -17.50
CA ASN A 292 -7.04 33.95 -17.84
C ASN A 292 -5.62 34.01 -18.44
N GLU A 293 -4.94 35.16 -18.34
CA GLU A 293 -3.57 35.36 -18.79
C GLU A 293 -2.64 35.54 -17.59
N ASN A 294 -1.51 34.84 -17.60
CA ASN A 294 -0.49 35.01 -16.59
C ASN A 294 0.91 35.15 -17.24
N PRO A 295 1.56 36.33 -17.16
CA PRO A 295 2.85 36.56 -17.79
C PRO A 295 3.98 35.70 -17.21
N ASP A 296 3.87 35.24 -15.96
CA ASP A 296 4.81 34.29 -15.38
C ASP A 296 4.77 32.94 -16.13
N PHE A 297 3.56 32.45 -16.42
CA PHE A 297 3.38 31.19 -17.16
C PHE A 297 3.82 31.34 -18.62
N ALA A 298 3.54 32.48 -19.26
CA ALA A 298 4.04 32.76 -20.62
C ALA A 298 5.58 32.71 -20.65
N THR A 299 6.23 33.31 -19.65
CA THR A 299 7.68 33.32 -19.51
C THR A 299 8.24 31.91 -19.31
N LEU A 300 7.57 31.07 -18.52
CA LEU A 300 7.98 29.67 -18.33
C LEU A 300 7.83 28.84 -19.62
N VAL A 301 6.71 29.00 -20.34
CA VAL A 301 6.46 28.34 -21.62
C VAL A 301 7.51 28.75 -22.66
N SER A 302 7.82 30.06 -22.76
CA SER A 302 8.86 30.56 -23.66
C SER A 302 10.24 30.04 -23.26
N SER A 303 10.54 30.01 -21.96
CA SER A 303 11.81 29.47 -21.45
C SER A 303 11.97 27.98 -21.79
N ARG A 304 10.89 27.19 -21.66
CA ARG A 304 10.87 25.78 -22.10
C ARG A 304 11.19 25.66 -23.58
N GLN A 305 10.54 26.45 -24.43
CA GLN A 305 10.78 26.40 -25.88
C GLN A 305 12.23 26.77 -26.23
N HIS A 306 12.76 27.83 -25.63
CA HIS A 306 14.15 28.24 -25.86
C HIS A 306 15.15 27.21 -25.35
N LEU A 307 14.89 26.60 -24.19
CA LEU A 307 15.71 25.53 -23.65
C LEU A 307 15.70 24.31 -24.58
N MET A 308 14.54 23.86 -25.04
CA MET A 308 14.43 22.71 -25.95
C MET A 308 15.10 22.99 -27.30
N ASN A 309 14.95 24.19 -27.85
CA ASN A 309 15.65 24.59 -29.07
C ASN A 309 17.17 24.58 -28.88
N ALA A 310 17.67 25.08 -27.74
CA ALA A 310 19.08 25.09 -27.44
C ALA A 310 19.65 23.65 -27.26
N LEU A 311 18.93 22.79 -26.53
CA LEU A 311 19.35 21.39 -26.33
C LEU A 311 19.37 20.60 -27.65
N THR A 312 18.40 20.82 -28.53
CA THR A 312 18.29 20.09 -29.81
C THR A 312 19.23 20.61 -30.90
N GLN A 313 19.75 21.83 -30.77
CA GLN A 313 20.72 22.41 -31.70
C GLN A 313 22.18 22.25 -31.25
N ASP A 314 22.43 21.92 -29.97
CA ASP A 314 23.77 21.68 -29.46
C ASP A 314 24.29 20.29 -29.82
N ALA A 315 24.99 20.20 -30.95
CA ALA A 315 25.58 18.96 -31.46
C ALA A 315 26.58 18.31 -30.49
N ASN A 316 27.30 19.11 -29.69
CA ASN A 316 28.25 18.59 -28.71
C ASN A 316 27.53 17.95 -27.53
N PHE A 317 26.47 18.60 -27.04
CA PHE A 317 25.59 18.02 -26.03
C PHE A 317 24.95 16.72 -26.52
N LEU A 318 24.37 16.69 -27.72
CA LEU A 318 23.73 15.49 -28.28
C LEU A 318 24.72 14.32 -28.46
N ALA A 319 25.96 14.62 -28.89
CA ALA A 319 27.02 13.60 -29.01
C ALA A 319 27.48 13.03 -27.66
N LYS A 320 27.38 13.81 -26.57
CA LYS A 320 27.62 13.33 -25.20
C LYS A 320 26.41 12.56 -24.67
N LEU A 321 25.21 13.06 -24.92
CA LEU A 321 23.95 12.48 -24.46
C LEU A 321 23.76 11.07 -25.01
N SER A 322 24.08 10.83 -26.29
CA SER A 322 23.98 9.51 -26.92
C SER A 322 24.93 8.45 -26.33
N LYS A 323 25.92 8.87 -25.54
CA LYS A 323 26.87 7.99 -24.85
C LYS A 323 26.63 7.91 -23.34
N ALA A 324 25.73 8.74 -22.82
CA ALA A 324 25.43 8.76 -21.39
C ALA A 324 24.66 7.48 -21.02
N THR A 325 24.86 7.04 -19.78
CA THR A 325 24.15 5.91 -19.19
C THR A 325 23.53 6.40 -17.90
N TRP A 326 22.37 5.85 -17.58
CA TRP A 326 21.64 6.27 -16.41
C TRP A 326 21.21 5.08 -15.56
N TRP A 327 21.17 5.32 -14.26
CA TRP A 327 20.83 4.29 -13.29
C TRP A 327 19.37 3.84 -13.41
N THR A 328 19.16 2.54 -13.19
CA THR A 328 17.87 1.86 -12.99
C THR A 328 18.03 0.79 -11.91
N PRO A 329 16.96 0.31 -11.26
CA PRO A 329 17.06 -0.79 -10.30
C PRO A 329 17.69 -2.07 -10.87
N ASN A 330 17.56 -2.28 -12.18
CA ASN A 330 18.02 -3.49 -12.88
C ASN A 330 19.35 -3.30 -13.63
N GLY A 331 20.08 -2.20 -13.37
CA GLY A 331 21.33 -1.88 -14.05
C GLY A 331 21.32 -0.47 -14.64
N HIS A 332 21.69 -0.33 -15.90
CA HIS A 332 21.78 0.97 -16.58
C HIS A 332 20.95 0.98 -17.85
N ALA A 333 20.31 2.12 -18.13
CA ALA A 333 19.61 2.39 -19.37
C ALA A 333 20.40 3.42 -20.20
N THR A 334 20.29 3.31 -21.53
CA THR A 334 20.67 4.34 -22.49
C THR A 334 19.42 5.03 -23.04
N ASN A 335 19.58 6.15 -23.75
CA ASN A 335 18.50 6.77 -24.53
C ASN A 335 17.25 7.20 -23.74
N VAL A 336 17.39 7.44 -22.43
CA VAL A 336 16.25 7.78 -21.54
C VAL A 336 15.59 9.13 -21.88
N TYR A 337 16.24 9.96 -22.70
CA TYR A 337 15.74 11.26 -23.14
C TYR A 337 15.39 11.29 -24.63
N ASP A 338 15.44 10.17 -25.36
CA ASP A 338 15.17 10.16 -26.80
C ASP A 338 13.76 10.68 -27.11
N ASP A 339 12.75 10.23 -26.37
CA ASP A 339 11.37 10.67 -26.58
C ASP A 339 11.18 12.14 -26.19
N LEU A 340 11.85 12.58 -25.12
CA LEU A 340 11.88 14.00 -24.74
C LEU A 340 12.50 14.87 -25.85
N MET A 341 13.59 14.41 -26.47
CA MET A 341 14.27 15.14 -27.55
C MET A 341 13.45 15.16 -28.83
N LYS A 342 12.72 14.08 -29.13
CA LYS A 342 11.83 14.00 -30.30
C LYS A 342 10.59 14.86 -30.15
N ASN A 343 9.91 14.75 -29.01
CA ASN A 343 8.63 15.42 -28.77
C ASN A 343 8.79 16.85 -28.25
N GLN A 344 9.97 17.19 -27.73
CA GLN A 344 10.31 18.48 -27.12
C GLN A 344 9.36 18.91 -26.00
N ASP A 345 8.78 17.95 -25.28
CA ASP A 345 7.72 18.21 -24.31
C ASP A 345 8.21 18.04 -22.88
N LEU A 346 9.04 18.99 -22.43
CA LEU A 346 9.35 19.13 -21.01
C LEU A 346 8.08 19.52 -20.23
N GLY A 347 7.84 18.84 -19.11
CA GLY A 347 6.72 19.14 -18.22
C GLY A 347 6.77 20.57 -17.67
N LEU A 348 5.62 21.11 -17.33
CA LEU A 348 5.46 22.43 -16.73
C LEU A 348 4.71 22.28 -15.40
N SER A 349 5.44 22.44 -14.31
CA SER A 349 4.85 22.53 -12.98
C SER A 349 4.54 23.99 -12.66
N MET A 350 3.29 24.39 -12.87
CA MET A 350 2.79 25.74 -12.63
C MET A 350 1.29 25.76 -12.38
N GLY A 351 0.81 26.76 -11.65
CA GLY A 351 -0.58 26.87 -11.22
C GLY A 351 -0.81 26.37 -9.79
N MET A 352 -1.46 27.21 -9.00
CA MET A 352 -1.91 26.98 -7.64
C MET A 352 -3.41 27.26 -7.56
N SER A 353 -4.02 27.17 -6.37
CA SER A 353 -5.46 27.38 -6.15
C SER A 353 -6.06 28.59 -6.91
N ALA A 354 -5.34 29.71 -6.95
CA ALA A 354 -5.84 30.98 -7.46
C ALA A 354 -5.75 31.11 -8.99
N ASP A 355 -4.76 30.50 -9.62
CA ASP A 355 -4.37 30.70 -11.02
C ASP A 355 -4.29 29.37 -11.80
N MET A 356 -4.84 28.30 -11.23
CA MET A 356 -4.87 26.95 -11.83
C MET A 356 -5.47 26.97 -13.24
N GLN A 357 -6.58 27.66 -13.47
CA GLN A 357 -7.24 27.67 -14.77
C GLN A 357 -6.36 28.29 -15.86
N ALA A 358 -5.71 29.42 -15.57
CA ALA A 358 -4.74 30.05 -16.46
C ALA A 358 -3.51 29.15 -16.69
N ALA A 359 -3.04 28.44 -15.67
CA ALA A 359 -1.94 27.49 -15.84
C ALA A 359 -2.30 26.35 -16.80
N ILE A 360 -3.50 25.80 -16.68
CA ILE A 360 -3.98 24.69 -17.53
C ILE A 360 -4.13 25.15 -18.98
N SER A 361 -4.73 26.33 -19.20
CA SER A 361 -4.87 26.90 -20.56
C SER A 361 -3.52 27.18 -21.22
N MET A 362 -2.49 27.48 -20.43
CA MET A 362 -1.13 27.77 -20.89
C MET A 362 -0.21 26.55 -20.95
N GLY A 363 -0.74 25.34 -20.78
CA GLY A 363 0.04 24.12 -21.02
C GLY A 363 0.61 23.44 -19.78
N SER A 364 0.18 23.80 -18.56
CA SER A 364 0.64 23.13 -17.34
C SER A 364 0.40 21.62 -17.41
N THR A 365 1.39 20.85 -16.96
CA THR A 365 1.31 19.39 -16.83
C THR A 365 1.11 18.96 -15.37
N ASN A 366 1.45 19.83 -14.41
CA ASN A 366 1.24 19.60 -12.98
C ASN A 366 0.73 20.87 -12.31
N VAL A 367 -0.42 20.77 -11.64
CA VAL A 367 -0.98 21.86 -10.83
C VAL A 367 -0.86 21.53 -9.35
N ARG A 368 -0.46 22.51 -8.53
CA ARG A 368 -0.08 22.31 -7.11
C ARG A 368 -1.10 22.97 -6.19
N ILE A 369 -2.03 22.19 -5.65
CA ILE A 369 -3.20 22.70 -4.93
C ILE A 369 -3.15 22.29 -3.46
N GLY A 370 -3.24 23.27 -2.55
CA GLY A 370 -3.16 23.04 -1.10
C GLY A 370 -4.43 23.42 -0.37
N SER A 371 -4.67 24.72 -0.18
CA SER A 371 -5.78 25.23 0.64
C SER A 371 -7.15 24.81 0.13
N ASP A 372 -7.30 24.57 -1.17
CA ASP A 372 -8.58 24.13 -1.73
C ASP A 372 -8.84 22.65 -1.42
N CYS A 373 -7.79 21.85 -1.18
CA CYS A 373 -7.85 20.42 -0.83
C CYS A 373 -8.04 20.21 0.69
N PHE A 374 -7.30 20.94 1.53
CA PHE A 374 -7.29 20.71 2.98
C PHE A 374 -7.90 21.85 3.82
N GLY A 375 -8.29 22.97 3.22
CA GLY A 375 -8.78 24.14 3.95
C GLY A 375 -7.67 25.02 4.54
N ARG A 376 -7.99 25.73 5.62
CA ARG A 376 -7.02 26.64 6.28
C ARG A 376 -5.92 25.84 6.98
N ARG A 377 -4.71 26.38 6.93
CA ARG A 377 -3.53 25.86 7.63
C ARG A 377 -3.48 26.40 9.06
N THR A 378 -2.98 25.58 9.97
CA THR A 378 -2.59 26.01 11.33
C THR A 378 -1.23 26.73 11.30
N SER A 379 -0.81 27.25 12.45
CA SER A 379 0.54 27.82 12.57
C SER A 379 1.62 26.73 12.44
N ASN A 380 2.85 27.09 12.04
CA ASN A 380 3.94 26.11 11.91
C ASN A 380 4.21 25.33 13.20
N ASN A 381 4.11 25.98 14.36
CA ASN A 381 4.33 25.34 15.65
C ASN A 381 3.21 24.35 15.97
N GLU A 382 1.96 24.79 15.82
CA GLU A 382 0.79 23.94 16.05
C GLU A 382 0.77 22.72 15.10
N ALA A 383 1.10 22.92 13.82
CA ALA A 383 1.25 21.82 12.87
C ALA A 383 2.36 20.84 13.25
N ALA A 384 3.48 21.33 13.79
CA ALA A 384 4.57 20.49 14.28
C ALA A 384 4.17 19.72 15.55
N ASP A 385 3.41 20.33 16.46
CA ASP A 385 2.92 19.72 17.69
C ASP A 385 1.90 18.61 17.38
N ILE A 386 0.91 18.89 16.52
CA ILE A 386 -0.08 17.90 16.06
C ILE A 386 0.64 16.74 15.36
N ARG A 387 1.57 17.04 14.43
CA ARG A 387 2.34 15.99 13.75
C ARG A 387 3.14 15.16 14.76
N SER A 388 3.81 15.79 15.71
CA SER A 388 4.59 15.07 16.73
C SER A 388 3.71 14.21 17.63
N ALA A 389 2.49 14.66 17.96
CA ALA A 389 1.51 13.88 18.70
C ALA A 389 1.05 12.65 17.90
N GLU A 390 0.66 12.82 16.64
CA GLU A 390 0.26 11.69 15.78
C GLU A 390 1.40 10.71 15.52
N LEU A 391 2.63 11.19 15.36
CA LEU A 391 3.82 10.36 15.21
C LEU A 391 4.22 9.67 16.52
N GLY A 392 3.95 10.29 17.66
CA GLY A 392 4.15 9.71 18.99
C GLY A 392 3.14 8.61 19.30
N GLU A 393 1.90 8.77 18.84
CA GLU A 393 0.85 7.73 18.87
C GLU A 393 1.10 6.63 17.84
N TRP A 394 1.72 6.95 16.70
CA TRP A 394 2.18 5.96 15.74
C TRP A 394 3.30 5.12 16.33
N SER A 395 2.88 4.06 16.99
CA SER A 395 3.78 3.05 17.46
C SER A 395 4.43 2.37 16.25
N LYS A 396 5.75 2.56 16.08
CA LYS A 396 6.58 1.62 15.30
C LYS A 396 6.40 0.18 15.78
N ARG A 397 5.82 -0.03 16.96
CA ARG A 397 5.52 -1.35 17.48
C ARG A 397 4.47 -2.02 16.60
N PRO A 398 4.70 -3.29 16.23
CA PRO A 398 3.72 -4.05 15.49
C PRO A 398 2.45 -4.25 16.33
N LEU A 399 1.28 -4.28 15.69
CA LEU A 399 0.07 -4.78 16.37
C LEU A 399 0.30 -6.24 16.74
N VAL A 400 0.80 -7.03 15.80
CA VAL A 400 1.12 -8.46 15.98
C VAL A 400 2.62 -8.66 15.87
N LYS A 401 3.27 -9.08 16.96
CA LYS A 401 4.71 -9.37 16.98
C LYS A 401 5.03 -10.80 16.53
N GLU A 402 4.12 -11.72 16.78
CA GLU A 402 4.32 -13.16 16.64
C GLU A 402 3.02 -13.81 16.15
N VAL A 403 3.15 -14.72 15.18
CA VAL A 403 2.09 -15.62 14.71
C VAL A 403 2.50 -17.06 15.01
N VAL A 404 1.61 -17.81 15.65
CA VAL A 404 1.81 -19.23 15.97
C VAL A 404 0.85 -20.09 15.16
N PHE A 405 1.40 -21.01 14.37
CA PHE A 405 0.63 -21.96 13.58
C PHE A 405 0.46 -23.27 14.34
N HIS A 406 -0.77 -23.76 14.40
CA HIS A 406 -1.15 -25.05 14.98
C HIS A 406 -1.52 -26.02 13.85
N PRO A 407 -0.53 -26.72 13.26
CA PRO A 407 -0.78 -27.82 12.34
C PRO A 407 -1.31 -29.06 13.07
N LYS A 408 -1.76 -30.05 12.31
CA LYS A 408 -2.12 -31.37 12.81
C LYS A 408 -0.87 -32.26 12.90
N ASN A 409 -0.80 -33.09 13.92
CA ASN A 409 0.19 -34.15 14.07
C ASN A 409 -0.03 -35.29 13.06
N MET A 410 -1.27 -35.53 12.63
CA MET A 410 -1.60 -36.45 11.54
C MET A 410 -2.81 -35.94 10.74
N PRO A 411 -2.92 -36.31 9.46
CA PRO A 411 -4.09 -35.97 8.67
C PRO A 411 -5.30 -36.77 9.15
N TRP A 412 -6.33 -36.09 9.64
CA TRP A 412 -7.66 -36.67 9.85
C TRP A 412 -8.40 -36.78 8.52
N PHE A 413 -8.24 -35.75 7.68
CA PHE A 413 -8.54 -35.76 6.25
C PHE A 413 -7.25 -35.65 5.44
N VAL A 414 -7.27 -36.18 4.21
CA VAL A 414 -6.08 -36.23 3.32
C VAL A 414 -5.45 -34.84 3.10
N SER A 415 -6.25 -33.78 3.17
CA SER A 415 -5.83 -32.41 2.95
C SER A 415 -5.35 -31.68 4.21
N ASP A 416 -5.50 -32.24 5.41
CA ASP A 416 -5.14 -31.55 6.66
C ASP A 416 -3.67 -31.14 6.68
N THR A 417 -3.39 -29.92 7.16
CA THR A 417 -2.03 -29.38 7.23
C THR A 417 -1.24 -30.04 8.35
N CYS A 418 -0.13 -30.69 8.00
CA CYS A 418 0.87 -31.16 8.94
C CYS A 418 2.18 -30.34 8.84
N VAL A 419 3.08 -30.51 9.80
CA VAL A 419 4.38 -29.81 9.82
C VAL A 419 5.17 -29.97 8.49
N PRO A 420 5.25 -31.18 7.87
CA PRO A 420 5.95 -31.32 6.59
C PRO A 420 5.37 -30.49 5.44
N ASP A 421 4.06 -30.23 5.44
CA ASP A 421 3.40 -29.47 4.37
C ASP A 421 3.82 -28.00 4.36
N ILE A 422 4.05 -27.42 5.54
CA ILE A 422 4.53 -26.04 5.69
C ILE A 422 5.92 -25.89 5.07
N TRP A 423 6.85 -26.78 5.42
CA TRP A 423 8.22 -26.72 4.90
C TRP A 423 8.27 -27.04 3.42
N ARG A 424 7.51 -28.05 2.97
CA ARG A 424 7.39 -28.40 1.55
C ARG A 424 6.81 -27.25 0.73
N MET A 425 5.80 -26.54 1.23
CA MET A 425 5.25 -25.35 0.58
C MET A 425 6.33 -24.27 0.44
N LEU A 426 7.08 -23.97 1.51
CA LEU A 426 8.16 -22.96 1.46
C LEU A 426 9.29 -23.37 0.53
N ASP A 427 9.61 -24.67 0.43
CA ASP A 427 10.59 -25.20 -0.53
C ASP A 427 10.08 -25.02 -1.96
N GLN A 428 8.87 -25.47 -2.26
CA GLN A 428 8.27 -25.38 -3.59
C GLN A 428 8.13 -23.94 -4.08
N LEU A 429 7.66 -23.02 -3.24
CA LEU A 429 7.55 -21.59 -3.58
C LEU A 429 8.92 -20.94 -3.84
N SER A 430 10.01 -21.55 -3.38
CA SER A 430 11.38 -21.05 -3.60
C SER A 430 12.06 -21.67 -4.82
N GLN A 431 11.49 -22.72 -5.44
CA GLN A 431 12.08 -23.41 -6.59
C GLN A 431 11.68 -22.74 -7.90
N PRO A 432 12.63 -22.30 -8.75
CA PRO A 432 12.32 -21.70 -10.05
C PRO A 432 11.49 -22.60 -10.97
N ASP A 433 11.76 -23.90 -10.95
CA ASP A 433 11.15 -24.86 -11.86
C ASP A 433 9.73 -25.27 -11.45
N PHE A 434 9.30 -24.97 -10.22
CA PHE A 434 7.97 -25.35 -9.73
C PHE A 434 6.85 -24.70 -10.56
N PHE A 435 7.10 -23.48 -11.07
CA PHE A 435 6.15 -22.73 -11.89
C PHE A 435 6.51 -22.72 -13.39
N SER A 436 7.38 -23.62 -13.84
CA SER A 436 7.87 -23.69 -15.22
C SER A 436 6.75 -23.87 -16.29
N CYS A 437 5.58 -24.36 -15.89
CA CYS A 437 4.42 -24.53 -16.75
C CYS A 437 3.58 -23.25 -16.96
N VAL A 438 3.85 -22.17 -16.21
CA VAL A 438 3.10 -20.91 -16.28
C VAL A 438 3.88 -19.90 -17.12
N GLN A 439 3.36 -19.56 -18.30
CA GLN A 439 3.92 -18.51 -19.15
C GLN A 439 3.45 -17.12 -18.65
N ASP A 440 4.31 -16.10 -18.80
CA ASP A 440 3.98 -14.67 -18.58
C ASP A 440 3.69 -14.18 -17.15
N LEU A 441 4.00 -14.96 -16.10
CA LEU A 441 3.89 -14.48 -14.71
C LEU A 441 5.24 -13.99 -14.17
N ALA A 442 5.27 -12.77 -13.59
CA ALA A 442 6.44 -12.30 -12.86
C ALA A 442 6.59 -13.09 -11.55
N MET A 443 7.60 -13.97 -11.47
CA MET A 443 7.81 -14.88 -10.33
C MET A 443 8.55 -14.24 -9.15
N GLU A 444 9.24 -13.13 -9.40
CA GLU A 444 10.03 -12.41 -8.38
C GLU A 444 9.25 -12.08 -7.09
N PRO A 445 7.98 -11.63 -7.13
CA PRO A 445 7.20 -11.39 -5.92
C PRO A 445 6.96 -12.67 -5.09
N ILE A 446 6.77 -13.82 -5.73
CA ILE A 446 6.53 -15.11 -5.06
C ILE A 446 7.81 -15.55 -4.34
N TYR A 447 8.96 -15.45 -5.01
CA TYR A 447 10.26 -15.78 -4.39
C TYR A 447 10.59 -14.86 -3.20
N ARG A 448 10.33 -13.55 -3.34
CA ARG A 448 10.49 -12.60 -2.23
C ARG A 448 9.57 -12.92 -1.06
N MET A 449 8.32 -13.33 -1.34
CA MET A 449 7.35 -13.73 -0.33
C MET A 449 7.82 -14.99 0.43
N ALA A 450 8.22 -16.04 -0.28
CA ALA A 450 8.70 -17.28 0.33
C ALA A 450 9.97 -17.04 1.18
N LYS A 451 10.92 -16.25 0.66
CA LYS A 451 12.12 -15.85 1.40
C LYS A 451 11.77 -15.05 2.66
N ARG A 452 10.83 -14.11 2.56
CA ARG A 452 10.35 -13.33 3.71
C ARG A 452 9.72 -14.21 4.78
N TRP A 453 8.88 -15.18 4.39
CA TRP A 453 8.25 -16.09 5.35
C TRP A 453 9.26 -16.99 6.07
N ARG A 454 10.31 -17.46 5.38
CA ARG A 454 11.44 -18.15 6.04
C ARG A 454 12.13 -17.26 7.08
N SER A 455 12.43 -16.01 6.71
CA SER A 455 13.00 -15.02 7.65
C SER A 455 12.13 -14.86 8.89
N HIS A 456 10.80 -14.86 8.76
CA HIS A 456 9.92 -14.78 9.91
C HIS A 456 10.05 -15.98 10.85
N PHE A 457 10.27 -17.19 10.35
CA PHE A 457 10.57 -18.35 11.20
C PHE A 457 11.92 -18.23 11.90
N GLU A 458 12.96 -17.82 11.16
CA GLU A 458 14.32 -17.61 11.69
C GLU A 458 14.34 -16.52 12.79
N GLU A 459 13.53 -15.47 12.62
CA GLU A 459 13.37 -14.36 13.57
C GLU A 459 12.39 -14.68 14.72
N GLY A 460 11.73 -15.85 14.70
CA GLY A 460 10.73 -16.24 15.69
C GLY A 460 9.41 -15.45 15.62
N ARG A 461 9.16 -14.74 14.52
CA ARG A 461 7.91 -14.01 14.25
C ARG A 461 6.82 -14.93 13.71
N PHE A 462 7.21 -15.95 12.97
CA PHE A 462 6.39 -17.13 12.68
C PHE A 462 6.91 -18.29 13.51
N ARG A 463 6.01 -19.08 14.10
CA ARG A 463 6.38 -20.27 14.87
C ARG A 463 5.37 -21.37 14.67
N LEU A 464 5.84 -22.60 14.76
CA LEU A 464 4.98 -23.77 14.89
C LEU A 464 4.70 -24.02 16.38
N ALA A 465 3.47 -24.43 16.71
CA ALA A 465 3.13 -24.93 18.04
C ALA A 465 3.74 -26.32 18.33
N MET A 466 4.34 -26.93 17.30
CA MET A 466 5.01 -28.23 17.31
C MET A 466 6.49 -28.06 16.93
N PRO A 467 7.37 -28.99 17.30
CA PRO A 467 8.74 -29.05 16.77
C PRO A 467 8.77 -29.09 15.23
N ASP A 468 9.74 -28.40 14.63
CA ASP A 468 9.87 -28.25 13.16
C ASP A 468 10.09 -29.59 12.43
N ASP A 469 10.60 -30.60 13.14
CA ASP A 469 10.90 -31.94 12.66
C ASP A 469 9.90 -33.00 13.16
N SER A 470 8.72 -32.57 13.66
CA SER A 470 7.70 -33.47 14.19
C SER A 470 7.31 -34.55 13.16
N PRO A 471 7.51 -35.84 13.46
CA PRO A 471 7.14 -36.90 12.55
C PRO A 471 5.62 -37.02 12.41
N LEU A 472 5.17 -37.36 11.21
CA LEU A 472 3.75 -37.58 10.92
C LEU A 472 3.19 -38.71 11.80
N GLY A 473 2.09 -38.45 12.50
CA GLY A 473 1.44 -39.41 13.39
C GLY A 473 2.06 -39.53 14.78
N ALA A 474 3.22 -38.91 15.04
CA ALA A 474 3.85 -38.95 16.35
C ALA A 474 3.17 -37.97 17.31
N SER A 475 3.21 -38.31 18.60
CA SER A 475 2.87 -37.34 19.65
C SER A 475 3.85 -36.17 19.56
N ALA A 476 3.31 -34.96 19.43
CA ALA A 476 4.06 -33.72 19.42
C ALA A 476 3.86 -32.90 20.71
N GLY A 477 3.26 -33.53 21.72
CA GLY A 477 3.08 -32.99 23.06
C GLY A 477 1.72 -32.34 23.30
N ALA A 478 1.53 -31.89 24.55
CA ALA A 478 0.24 -31.45 25.09
C ALA A 478 -0.37 -30.21 24.38
N LEU A 479 0.45 -29.42 23.68
CA LEU A 479 -0.01 -28.24 22.93
C LEU A 479 -0.56 -28.58 21.54
N SER A 480 -0.34 -29.81 21.07
CA SER A 480 -0.46 -30.13 19.64
C SER A 480 -1.29 -31.37 19.38
N ASP A 481 -1.22 -32.37 20.28
CA ASP A 481 -1.91 -33.65 20.07
C ASP A 481 -3.44 -33.53 20.10
N TYR A 482 -3.97 -32.57 20.86
CA TYR A 482 -5.41 -32.35 21.00
C TYR A 482 -6.11 -32.05 19.67
N TRP A 483 -5.40 -31.47 18.70
CA TRP A 483 -5.99 -31.03 17.43
C TRP A 483 -6.52 -32.18 16.55
N THR A 484 -6.04 -33.40 16.79
CA THR A 484 -6.47 -34.64 16.11
C THR A 484 -7.23 -35.59 17.04
N TRP A 485 -7.59 -35.17 18.24
CA TRP A 485 -8.49 -35.97 19.09
C TRP A 485 -9.93 -35.92 18.56
N PRO A 486 -10.78 -36.93 18.83
CA PRO A 486 -12.17 -36.93 18.37
C PRO A 486 -13.03 -35.87 19.10
N ASP A 487 -12.52 -35.30 20.19
CA ASP A 487 -13.25 -34.38 21.05
C ASP A 487 -13.60 -33.04 20.38
N SER A 488 -14.79 -32.54 20.76
CA SER A 488 -15.20 -31.15 20.55
C SER A 488 -14.41 -30.20 21.46
N TYR A 489 -14.20 -28.96 21.00
CA TYR A 489 -13.33 -28.00 21.66
C TYR A 489 -13.87 -27.50 23.00
N GLU A 490 -15.16 -27.68 23.29
CA GLU A 490 -15.72 -27.38 24.62
C GLU A 490 -15.02 -28.17 25.75
N THR A 491 -14.47 -29.34 25.46
CA THR A 491 -13.80 -30.20 26.45
C THR A 491 -12.33 -29.81 26.67
N MET A 492 -11.79 -28.87 25.88
CA MET A 492 -10.38 -28.47 25.91
C MET A 492 -9.89 -28.08 27.31
N PRO A 493 -10.65 -27.35 28.17
CA PRO A 493 -10.18 -27.02 29.51
C PRO A 493 -9.91 -28.25 30.40
N GLU A 494 -10.65 -29.34 30.21
CA GLU A 494 -10.48 -30.59 30.95
C GLU A 494 -9.42 -31.49 30.30
N ARG A 495 -9.49 -31.63 28.98
CA ARG A 495 -8.71 -32.61 28.22
C ARG A 495 -7.34 -32.13 27.78
N ALA A 496 -7.17 -30.83 27.57
CA ALA A 496 -5.91 -30.20 27.16
C ALA A 496 -5.71 -28.87 27.91
N PRO A 497 -5.63 -28.89 29.26
CA PRO A 497 -5.58 -27.69 30.08
C PRO A 497 -4.39 -26.77 29.77
N GLU A 498 -3.25 -27.35 29.38
CA GLU A 498 -2.05 -26.59 28.97
C GLU A 498 -2.28 -25.83 27.67
N LEU A 499 -2.88 -26.47 26.67
CA LEU A 499 -3.27 -25.82 25.42
C LEU A 499 -4.29 -24.72 25.67
N PHE A 500 -5.33 -24.99 26.47
CA PHE A 500 -6.33 -23.98 26.81
C PHE A 500 -5.72 -22.75 27.50
N SER A 501 -4.84 -22.98 28.50
CA SER A 501 -4.09 -21.92 29.17
C SER A 501 -3.20 -21.14 28.20
N ARG A 502 -2.58 -21.83 27.23
CA ARG A 502 -1.79 -21.20 26.17
C ARG A 502 -2.67 -20.30 25.30
N LEU A 503 -3.79 -20.78 24.77
CA LEU A 503 -4.69 -20.02 23.90
C LEU A 503 -5.29 -18.79 24.59
N LYS A 504 -5.54 -18.85 25.90
CA LYS A 504 -5.95 -17.68 26.70
C LYS A 504 -4.92 -16.53 26.71
N THR A 505 -3.66 -16.83 26.42
CA THR A 505 -2.60 -15.80 26.31
C THR A 505 -2.47 -15.24 24.90
N SER A 506 -3.20 -15.77 23.92
CA SER A 506 -3.27 -15.22 22.56
C SER A 506 -4.17 -14.00 22.53
N ASP A 507 -3.78 -12.98 21.78
CA ASP A 507 -4.63 -11.82 21.55
C ASP A 507 -5.78 -12.13 20.60
N LEU A 508 -5.58 -13.08 19.68
CA LEU A 508 -6.60 -13.60 18.77
C LEU A 508 -6.23 -15.02 18.32
N VAL A 509 -7.23 -15.91 18.23
CA VAL A 509 -7.08 -17.25 17.65
C VAL A 509 -7.98 -17.39 16.42
N LEU A 510 -7.40 -17.70 15.26
CA LEU A 510 -8.13 -17.95 14.02
C LEU A 510 -8.32 -19.45 13.85
N PHE A 511 -9.57 -19.90 13.76
CA PHE A 511 -9.94 -21.27 13.42
C PHE A 511 -10.35 -21.35 11.96
N LYS A 512 -9.57 -22.07 11.16
CA LYS A 512 -9.81 -22.23 9.73
C LYS A 512 -10.66 -23.47 9.46
N GLY A 513 -11.57 -23.38 8.51
CA GLY A 513 -12.17 -24.56 7.87
C GLY A 513 -13.33 -25.21 8.60
N ASP A 514 -13.88 -26.25 7.97
CA ASP A 514 -15.15 -26.87 8.36
C ASP A 514 -15.00 -27.76 9.60
N LEU A 515 -13.96 -28.59 9.67
CA LEU A 515 -13.72 -29.49 10.81
C LEU A 515 -13.54 -28.70 12.11
N ASN A 516 -12.72 -27.65 12.09
CA ASN A 516 -12.49 -26.82 13.26
C ASN A 516 -13.79 -26.11 13.70
N TYR A 517 -14.61 -25.64 12.77
CA TYR A 517 -15.91 -25.04 13.09
C TYR A 517 -16.89 -26.05 13.71
N ARG A 518 -16.96 -27.26 13.17
CA ARG A 518 -17.76 -28.35 13.75
C ARG A 518 -17.34 -28.62 15.18
N LYS A 519 -16.03 -28.74 15.46
CA LYS A 519 -15.51 -28.91 16.83
C LYS A 519 -15.78 -27.71 17.75
N LEU A 520 -15.75 -26.47 17.24
CA LEU A 520 -16.15 -25.27 17.99
C LEU A 520 -17.64 -25.25 18.33
N THR A 521 -18.47 -25.84 17.46
CA THR A 521 -19.93 -25.90 17.60
C THR A 521 -20.41 -27.26 18.12
N GLN A 522 -19.48 -28.09 18.62
CA GLN A 522 -19.75 -29.42 19.17
C GLN A 522 -20.35 -30.43 18.17
N ASP A 523 -20.35 -30.08 16.88
CA ASP A 523 -21.01 -30.81 15.79
C ASP A 523 -22.49 -31.13 16.08
N ALA A 524 -23.15 -30.27 16.88
CA ALA A 524 -24.50 -30.50 17.36
C ALA A 524 -25.56 -29.87 16.44
N GLN A 525 -26.77 -30.41 16.51
CA GLN A 525 -27.94 -29.91 15.77
C GLN A 525 -28.53 -28.66 16.45
N TRP A 526 -27.81 -27.54 16.38
CA TRP A 526 -28.25 -26.26 16.90
C TRP A 526 -29.35 -25.62 16.04
N PRO A 527 -30.33 -24.92 16.65
CA PRO A 527 -31.08 -23.89 15.94
C PRO A 527 -30.12 -22.89 15.30
N SER A 528 -30.33 -22.51 14.04
CA SER A 528 -29.39 -21.63 13.33
C SER A 528 -29.26 -20.23 13.95
N SER A 529 -30.27 -19.82 14.72
CA SER A 529 -30.28 -18.56 15.47
C SER A 529 -29.53 -18.62 16.81
N THR A 530 -29.08 -19.79 17.26
CA THR A 530 -28.23 -19.91 18.45
C THR A 530 -26.98 -19.06 18.26
N SER A 531 -26.61 -18.26 19.27
CA SER A 531 -25.42 -17.40 19.14
C SER A 531 -24.13 -18.22 19.07
N PHE A 532 -23.16 -17.77 18.28
CA PHE A 532 -21.86 -18.44 18.20
C PHE A 532 -21.17 -18.54 19.57
N SER A 533 -21.27 -17.49 20.39
CA SER A 533 -20.72 -17.51 21.75
C SER A 533 -21.31 -18.63 22.63
N GLN A 534 -22.58 -19.01 22.43
CA GLN A 534 -23.21 -20.07 23.21
C GLN A 534 -22.66 -21.45 22.85
N THR A 535 -22.37 -21.70 21.57
CA THR A 535 -21.90 -23.01 21.11
C THR A 535 -20.45 -23.30 21.51
N LEU A 536 -19.65 -22.25 21.72
CA LEU A 536 -18.25 -22.37 22.16
C LEU A 536 -18.09 -22.95 23.57
N GLY A 537 -19.16 -22.96 24.37
CA GLY A 537 -19.12 -23.47 25.74
C GLY A 537 -18.05 -22.76 26.58
N PRO A 538 -17.17 -23.50 27.29
CA PRO A 538 -16.13 -22.92 28.14
C PRO A 538 -15.09 -22.01 27.46
N LEU A 539 -14.99 -22.02 26.13
CA LEU A 539 -14.09 -21.13 25.39
C LEU A 539 -14.64 -19.71 25.30
N ALA A 540 -15.97 -19.55 25.40
CA ALA A 540 -16.63 -18.27 25.28
C ALA A 540 -16.17 -17.29 26.37
N GLY A 541 -15.73 -16.10 25.96
CA GLY A 541 -15.25 -15.07 26.89
C GLY A 541 -13.84 -15.30 27.45
N GLU A 542 -13.30 -16.52 27.38
CA GLU A 542 -11.93 -16.81 27.84
C GLU A 542 -10.90 -16.65 26.72
N VAL A 543 -11.27 -16.95 25.47
CA VAL A 543 -10.38 -16.85 24.30
C VAL A 543 -11.03 -15.94 23.25
N ALA A 544 -10.31 -14.89 22.83
CA ALA A 544 -10.73 -14.10 21.68
C ALA A 544 -10.46 -14.89 20.41
N LEU A 545 -11.50 -15.29 19.69
CA LEU A 545 -11.36 -16.16 18.53
C LEU A 545 -12.27 -15.77 17.37
N VAL A 546 -11.85 -16.12 16.16
CA VAL A 546 -12.66 -16.02 14.96
C VAL A 546 -12.67 -17.35 14.22
N ALA A 547 -13.84 -17.77 13.76
CA ALA A 547 -13.95 -18.88 12.82
C ALA A 547 -14.13 -18.37 11.39
N LEU A 548 -13.30 -18.87 10.47
CA LEU A 548 -13.35 -18.59 9.04
C LEU A 548 -13.66 -19.88 8.30
N ARG A 549 -14.91 -20.01 7.83
CA ARG A 549 -15.43 -21.26 7.26
C ARG A 549 -16.26 -21.03 6.00
N THR A 550 -16.10 -21.92 5.03
CA THR A 550 -17.11 -22.18 3.99
C THR A 550 -18.06 -23.29 4.45
N CYS A 551 -19.36 -23.16 4.18
CA CYS A 551 -20.40 -24.08 4.64
C CYS A 551 -20.33 -25.41 3.87
N LYS A 552 -19.71 -26.43 4.48
CA LYS A 552 -19.56 -27.80 3.94
C LYS A 552 -20.18 -28.87 4.85
N ALA A 553 -20.95 -28.47 5.84
CA ALA A 553 -21.63 -29.34 6.80
C ALA A 553 -22.88 -28.67 7.38
N GLU A 554 -23.83 -29.47 7.86
CA GLU A 554 -25.16 -29.04 8.28
C GLU A 554 -25.13 -28.05 9.44
N VAL A 555 -24.18 -28.15 10.37
CA VAL A 555 -24.09 -27.24 11.52
C VAL A 555 -23.79 -25.81 11.06
N CYS A 556 -24.62 -24.85 11.43
CA CYS A 556 -24.39 -23.42 11.21
C CYS A 556 -25.24 -22.63 12.20
N VAL A 557 -24.60 -21.70 12.92
CA VAL A 557 -25.21 -20.92 14.01
C VAL A 557 -24.96 -19.43 13.81
N GLY A 558 -25.62 -18.59 14.60
CA GLY A 558 -25.48 -17.13 14.58
C GLY A 558 -26.18 -16.43 13.41
N LEU A 559 -27.13 -17.09 12.75
CA LEU A 559 -27.95 -16.46 11.71
C LEU A 559 -29.04 -15.58 12.34
N PRO A 560 -29.24 -14.34 11.84
CA PRO A 560 -30.46 -13.57 12.06
C PRO A 560 -31.76 -14.36 11.87
N GLU A 561 -32.80 -13.98 12.62
CA GLU A 561 -34.12 -14.57 12.47
C GLU A 561 -34.61 -14.49 11.01
N ALA A 562 -35.23 -15.59 10.55
CA ALA A 562 -35.71 -15.79 9.18
C ALA A 562 -34.66 -15.80 8.05
N GLN A 563 -33.36 -15.61 8.32
CA GLN A 563 -32.33 -15.71 7.28
C GLN A 563 -32.18 -17.14 6.76
N GLU A 564 -32.29 -18.15 7.64
CA GLU A 564 -32.23 -19.56 7.27
C GLU A 564 -33.29 -19.92 6.22
N ALA A 565 -34.55 -19.52 6.43
CA ALA A 565 -35.64 -19.80 5.51
C ALA A 565 -35.36 -19.19 4.12
N LYS A 566 -34.85 -17.95 4.07
CA LYS A 566 -34.46 -17.30 2.81
C LYS A 566 -33.31 -18.01 2.10
N LEU A 567 -32.34 -18.53 2.86
CA LEU A 567 -31.24 -19.30 2.28
C LEU A 567 -31.75 -20.59 1.63
N TYR A 568 -32.70 -21.29 2.26
CA TYR A 568 -33.35 -22.45 1.65
C TYR A 568 -34.20 -22.09 0.43
N GLU A 569 -34.89 -20.95 0.42
CA GLU A 569 -35.61 -20.48 -0.78
C GLU A 569 -34.67 -20.22 -1.98
N CYS A 570 -33.43 -19.79 -1.73
CA CYS A 570 -32.46 -19.47 -2.78
C CYS A 570 -31.56 -20.65 -3.18
N ASP A 571 -31.16 -21.50 -2.22
CA ASP A 571 -30.22 -22.60 -2.42
C ASP A 571 -30.46 -23.69 -1.37
N ASP A 572 -31.19 -24.75 -1.74
CA ASP A 572 -31.50 -25.89 -0.86
C ASP A 572 -30.26 -26.58 -0.25
N SER A 573 -29.09 -26.40 -0.87
CA SER A 573 -27.81 -27.03 -0.49
C SER A 573 -26.82 -26.08 0.19
N TRP A 574 -27.28 -24.89 0.60
CA TRP A 574 -26.39 -23.81 1.08
C TRP A 574 -25.47 -24.22 2.24
N ARG A 575 -25.89 -25.18 3.07
CA ARG A 575 -25.13 -25.68 4.23
C ARG A 575 -23.93 -26.56 3.85
N THR A 576 -23.96 -27.21 2.69
CA THR A 576 -23.02 -28.30 2.37
C THR A 576 -22.26 -28.11 1.05
N ASN A 577 -22.67 -27.15 0.22
CA ASN A 577 -22.10 -26.97 -1.11
C ASN A 577 -20.83 -26.12 -1.18
N GLY A 578 -20.38 -25.55 -0.05
CA GLY A 578 -19.17 -24.71 0.04
C GLY A 578 -19.28 -23.33 -0.63
N LYS A 579 -20.43 -22.95 -1.17
CA LYS A 579 -20.64 -21.63 -1.80
C LYS A 579 -20.85 -20.51 -0.80
N TRP A 580 -21.38 -20.84 0.38
CA TRP A 580 -21.67 -19.89 1.44
C TRP A 580 -20.60 -19.93 2.52
N ALA A 581 -20.44 -18.84 3.26
CA ALA A 581 -19.39 -18.74 4.26
C ALA A 581 -19.80 -17.92 5.47
N VAL A 582 -19.06 -18.12 6.57
CA VAL A 582 -19.23 -17.36 7.81
C VAL A 582 -17.88 -16.81 8.29
N ILE A 583 -17.91 -15.58 8.78
CA ILE A 583 -16.86 -14.95 9.58
C ILE A 583 -17.50 -14.65 10.93
N GLN A 584 -17.22 -15.48 11.93
CA GLN A 584 -17.83 -15.35 13.26
C GLN A 584 -16.78 -15.07 14.31
N TYR A 585 -16.90 -13.93 14.98
CA TYR A 585 -15.96 -13.48 16.00
C TYR A 585 -16.60 -13.56 17.39
N ALA A 586 -15.88 -14.18 18.33
CA ALA A 586 -16.24 -14.20 19.73
C ALA A 586 -15.18 -13.44 20.54
N ALA A 587 -15.63 -12.44 21.29
CA ALA A 587 -14.75 -11.63 22.12
C ALA A 587 -14.35 -12.33 23.43
N CYS A 588 -13.17 -12.00 23.92
CA CYS A 588 -12.77 -12.28 25.30
C CYS A 588 -13.41 -11.24 26.23
N THR A 589 -13.98 -11.66 27.36
CA THR A 589 -14.63 -10.79 28.36
C THR A 589 -13.63 -10.23 29.37
N GLN A 590 -12.40 -10.74 29.42
CA GLN A 590 -11.33 -10.16 30.23
C GLN A 590 -10.76 -8.94 29.52
N SER A 591 -11.11 -7.75 30.04
CA SER A 591 -10.56 -6.46 29.61
C SER A 591 -9.04 -6.55 29.54
N SER A 592 -8.51 -6.15 28.38
CA SER A 592 -7.09 -5.94 28.07
C SER A 592 -6.26 -5.56 29.29
N ARG A 593 -5.21 -6.36 29.57
CA ARG A 593 -4.19 -6.04 30.56
C ARG A 593 -3.57 -4.68 30.21
N VAL A 594 -3.55 -3.79 31.21
CA VAL A 594 -2.83 -2.51 31.26
C VAL A 594 -1.35 -2.71 30.98
#